data_AF-A0A7V9RWB2-F1
#
_entry.id   AF-A0A7V9RWB2-F1
#
_cell.length_a   1.000
_cell.length_b   1.000
_cell.length_c   1.000
_cell.angle_alpha   90.00
_cell.angle_beta   90.00
_cell.angle_gamma   90.00
#
_symmetry.space_group_name_H-M   'P 1'
#
loop_
_entity.id
_entity.type
_entity.pdbx_description
1 polymer ?
#
loop_
_entity_poly.entity_id
_entity_poly.type
_entity_poly.pdbx_seq_one_letter_code
_entity_poly.pdbx_strand_id
1 'polypeptide(L)' 'MRTTARGRLCCDGACDQLSSYLDGELSERQRARLDQHLAWCPSCRRMLTNLGRTMAGLRRLGKRAVTHER' A
#
# COMPACT_ATOMS: atom_id res chain seq x y z
N MET A 1 -11.28 6.70 27.36
CA MET A 1 -10.22 6.56 26.34
C MET A 1 -10.06 5.07 26.02
N ARG A 2 -10.72 4.57 24.97
CA ARG A 2 -10.68 3.14 24.57
C ARG A 2 -9.89 3.02 23.28
N THR A 3 -9.05 2.00 23.25
CA THR A 3 -7.85 1.84 22.43
C THR A 3 -8.14 1.49 20.96
N THR A 4 -7.31 2.10 20.10
CA THR A 4 -7.20 2.06 18.64
C THR A 4 -7.77 0.84 17.91
N ALA A 5 -8.79 1.12 17.10
CA ALA A 5 -9.36 0.27 16.07
C ALA A 5 -8.29 -0.29 15.11
N ARG A 6 -7.89 -1.53 15.37
CA ARG A 6 -7.30 -2.42 14.37
C ARG A 6 -8.41 -2.73 13.33
N GLY A 7 -8.06 -2.65 12.06
CA GLY A 7 -8.95 -2.73 10.90
C GLY A 7 -10.20 -3.63 11.00
N ARG A 8 -11.37 -2.98 10.95
CA ARG A 8 -12.66 -3.56 10.55
C ARG A 8 -13.33 -2.47 9.71
N LEU A 9 -13.47 -2.52 8.40
CA LEU A 9 -13.39 -3.60 7.43
C LEU A 9 -12.70 -3.06 6.18
N CYS A 10 -11.62 -3.72 5.74
CA CYS A 10 -10.97 -3.43 4.48
C CYS A 10 -11.98 -3.67 3.34
N CYS A 11 -12.35 -2.63 2.60
CA CYS A 11 -13.32 -2.71 1.52
C CYS A 11 -12.92 -3.81 0.51
N ASP A 12 -13.72 -4.87 0.42
CA ASP A 12 -13.69 -5.92 -0.62
C ASP A 12 -12.29 -6.40 -1.06
N GLY A 13 -11.39 -6.70 -0.12
CA GLY A 13 -10.03 -7.21 -0.44
C GLY A 13 -9.08 -6.17 -1.07
N ALA A 14 -9.48 -4.90 -1.19
CA ALA A 14 -8.67 -3.85 -1.78
C ALA A 14 -7.30 -3.70 -1.09
N CYS A 15 -7.23 -3.91 0.22
CA CYS A 15 -5.98 -3.83 0.99
C CYS A 15 -4.92 -4.84 0.56
N ASP A 16 -5.34 -6.03 0.14
CA ASP A 16 -4.42 -7.06 -0.37
C ASP A 16 -3.88 -6.64 -1.75
N GLN A 17 -4.78 -6.08 -2.57
CA GLN A 17 -4.45 -5.54 -3.90
C GLN A 17 -3.59 -4.26 -3.83
N LEU A 18 -3.57 -3.51 -2.72
CA LEU A 18 -2.76 -2.27 -2.60
C LEU A 18 -1.26 -2.55 -2.71
N SER A 19 -0.78 -3.66 -2.15
CA SER A 19 0.64 -4.05 -2.27
C SER A 19 0.97 -4.38 -3.72
N SER A 20 0.19 -5.29 -4.34
CA SER A 20 0.35 -5.63 -5.76
C SER A 20 0.19 -4.42 -6.70
N TYR A 21 -0.63 -3.42 -6.34
CA TYR A 21 -0.75 -2.18 -7.08
C TYR A 21 0.54 -1.36 -7.05
N LEU A 22 1.21 -1.27 -5.88
CA LEU A 22 2.49 -0.58 -5.73
C LEU A 22 3.64 -1.33 -6.39
N ASP A 23 3.58 -2.67 -6.38
CA ASP A 23 4.58 -3.54 -7.00
C ASP A 23 4.35 -3.69 -8.52
N GLY A 24 3.20 -3.27 -9.03
CA GLY A 24 2.87 -3.29 -10.47
C GLY A 24 2.40 -4.64 -10.98
N GLU A 25 2.01 -5.55 -10.10
CA GLU A 25 1.61 -6.93 -10.40
C GLU A 25 0.11 -7.08 -10.72
N LEU A 26 -0.67 -6.01 -10.60
CA LEU A 26 -2.10 -6.04 -10.94
C LEU A 26 -2.32 -6.01 -12.45
N SER A 27 -3.25 -6.85 -12.90
CA SER A 27 -3.79 -6.76 -14.26
C SER A 27 -4.51 -5.43 -14.48
N GLU A 28 -4.59 -4.97 -15.73
CA GLU A 28 -5.26 -3.70 -16.08
C GLU A 28 -6.70 -3.61 -15.55
N ARG A 29 -7.46 -4.72 -15.62
CA ARG A 29 -8.82 -4.81 -15.08
C ARG A 29 -8.88 -4.63 -13.56
N GLN A 30 -7.94 -5.23 -12.83
CA GLN A 30 -7.86 -5.10 -11.37
C GLN A 30 -7.45 -3.68 -10.98
N ARG A 31 -6.49 -3.12 -11.72
CA ARG A 31 -6.03 -1.75 -11.54
C ARG A 31 -7.17 -0.74 -11.72
N ALA A 32 -7.97 -0.87 -12.77
CA ALA A 32 -9.11 0.03 -13.02
C ALA A 32 -10.20 -0.05 -11.93
N ARG A 33 -10.48 -1.26 -11.40
CA ARG A 33 -11.42 -1.42 -10.28
C ARG A 33 -10.89 -0.77 -9.00
N LEU A 34 -9.61 -0.96 -8.71
CA LEU A 34 -8.97 -0.37 -7.54
C LEU A 34 -8.91 1.16 -7.65
N ASP A 35 -8.66 1.70 -8.84
CA ASP A 35 -8.65 3.15 -9.10
C ASP A 35 -10.03 3.79 -8.84
N GLN A 36 -11.10 3.19 -9.39
CA GLN A 36 -12.47 3.59 -9.07
C GLN A 36 -12.76 3.55 -7.56
N HIS A 37 -12.28 2.52 -6.87
CA HIS A 37 -12.45 2.41 -5.42
C HIS A 37 -11.68 3.52 -4.67
N LEU A 38 -10.44 3.80 -5.06
CA LEU A 38 -9.61 4.86 -4.47
C LEU A 38 -10.19 6.26 -4.70
N ALA A 39 -10.96 6.45 -5.77
CA ALA A 39 -11.70 7.69 -6.01
C ALA A 39 -12.81 7.92 -4.98
N TRP A 40 -13.45 6.86 -4.50
CA TRP A 40 -14.59 6.96 -3.57
C TRP A 40 -14.21 6.74 -2.09
N CYS A 41 -13.16 5.96 -1.81
CA CYS A 41 -12.74 5.60 -0.45
C CYS A 41 -11.48 6.35 0.01
N PRO A 42 -11.60 7.43 0.80
CA PRO A 42 -10.44 8.17 1.30
C PRO A 42 -9.60 7.37 2.31
N SER A 43 -10.18 6.38 3.00
CA SER A 43 -9.45 5.52 3.94
C SER A 43 -8.41 4.65 3.20
N CYS A 44 -8.82 3.99 2.12
CA CYS A 44 -7.93 3.19 1.28
C CYS A 44 -6.86 4.06 0.61
N ARG A 45 -7.20 5.28 0.18
CA ARG A 45 -6.20 6.23 -0.34
C ARG A 45 -5.13 6.62 0.70
N ARG A 46 -5.54 6.85 1.96
CA ARG A 46 -4.59 7.10 3.06
C ARG A 46 -3.71 5.87 3.31
N MET A 47 -4.29 4.67 3.28
CA MET A 47 -3.53 3.43 3.47
C MET A 47 -2.51 3.21 2.35
N LEU A 48 -2.88 3.41 1.08
CA LEU A 48 -1.97 3.35 -0.07
C LEU A 48 -0.80 4.32 0.08
N THR A 49 -1.09 5.56 0.49
CA THR A 49 -0.07 6.58 0.72
C THR A 49 0.89 6.18 1.84
N ASN A 50 0.35 5.63 2.94
CA ASN A 50 1.15 5.19 4.08
C ASN A 50 2.06 4.01 3.71
N LEU A 51 1.51 3.03 2.98
CA LEU A 51 2.27 1.86 2.51
C LEU A 51 3.40 2.28 1.57
N GLY A 52 3.13 3.19 0.62
CA GLY A 52 4.14 3.72 -0.29
C GLY A 52 5.28 4.45 0.44
N ARG A 53 4.98 5.19 1.52
CA ARG A 53 6.02 5.83 2.36
C ARG A 53 6.91 4.80 3.05
N THR A 54 6.31 3.76 3.64
CA THR A 54 7.06 2.66 4.27
C THR A 54 7.99 1.98 3.26
N MET A 55 7.47 1.59 2.09
CA MET A 55 8.27 0.96 1.03
C MET A 55 9.40 1.88 0.53
N ALA A 56 9.13 3.18 0.34
CA ALA A 56 10.15 4.14 -0.05
C ALA A 56 11.26 4.27 1.00
N GLY A 57 10.91 4.24 2.29
CA GLY A 57 11.87 4.22 3.40
C GLY A 57 12.73 2.95 3.38
N LEU A 58 12.11 1.77 3.24
CA LEU A 58 12.81 0.50 3.15
C LEU A 58 13.75 0.44 1.93
N ARG A 59 13.31 0.89 0.75
CA ARG A 59 14.16 0.97 -0.45
C ARG A 59 15.38 1.86 -0.22
N ARG A 60 15.26 2.96 0.52
CA ARG A 60 16.40 3.83 0.86
C ARG A 60 17.38 3.16 1.82
N LEU A 61 16.88 2.40 2.80
CA LEU A 61 17.71 1.64 3.72
C LEU A 61 18.44 0.49 3.01
N GLY A 62 17.74 -0.26 2.16
CA GLY A 62 18.33 -1.35 1.37
C GLY A 62 19.47 -0.87 0.45
N LYS A 63 19.31 0.29 -0.19
CA LYS A 63 20.38 0.92 -1.00
C LYS A 63 21.65 1.25 -0.21
N ARG A 64 21.54 1.51 1.10
CA ARG A 64 22.68 1.79 1.99
C ARG A 64 23.31 0.51 2.56
N ALA A 65 22.53 -0.54 2.74
CA ALA A 65 23.02 -1.84 3.20
C ALA A 65 23.85 -2.54 2.11
N VAL A 66 23.42 -2.49 0.84
CA VAL A 66 24.15 -3.10 -0.29
C VAL A 66 25.52 -2.43 -0.53
N THR A 67 25.71 -1.18 -0.13
CA THR A 67 27.01 -0.49 -0.27
C THR A 67 28.05 -0.89 0.78
N HIS A 68 27.71 -1.74 1.77
CA HIS A 68 28.60 -2.15 2.85
C HIS A 68 28.89 -3.67 2.82
N GLU A 69 29.18 -4.23 1.63
CA GLU A 69 29.95 -5.47 1.52
C GLU A 69 31.27 -5.17 0.79
N ARG A 70 32.38 -5.21 1.53
CA ARG A 70 33.74 -5.27 1.03
C ARG A 70 34.56 -6.11 1.99
#